data_AF-J9UXI3-F1
#
_entry.id   AF-J9UXI3-F1
#
_cell.length_a   1.000
_cell.length_b   1.000
_cell.length_c   1.000
_cell.angle_alpha   90.00
_cell.angle_beta   90.00
_cell.angle_gamma   90.00
#
_symmetry.space_group_name_H-M   'P 1'
#
loop_
_entity.id
_entity.type
_entity.pdbx_description
1 polymer ?
#
loop_
_entity_poly.entity_id
_entity_poly.type
_entity_poly.pdbx_seq_one_letter_code
_entity_poly.pdbx_strand_id
1 'polypeptide(L)'
;MKPISKETIKFLLELQQNEITEYAMYLNLAKFVKKEDDKQILINIGKEELAHAKILEKYTNKKLKPQKFKVFIYFILSFIFGYTFVIKIMESGEKSAEYIYSKIVDEVPDAKTIAFEEYEHENKLISILDEDRLKYVGSMVLGLSDALVEISGTLAGLTFALQDNRLVALSGIITGISATLSMASSEYLSAKAEGSKNAFKSCSYTGIMYLITVSLLIMPYLVFSVSIYALIAMLIIVITIIFCFTFYIAVAKSISFRERFFEMAGVSLTVAAISFFVGMLVKQFLGIDI
;
A
#
# COMPACT_ATOMS: atom_id res chain seq x y z
N MET A 1 1.65 -11.69 44.79
CA MET A 1 1.05 -11.23 43.52
C MET A 1 -0.41 -11.65 43.51
N LYS A 2 -1.33 -10.75 43.13
CA LYS A 2 -2.72 -11.16 42.84
C LYS A 2 -2.69 -12.21 41.72
N PRO A 3 -3.56 -13.23 41.73
CA PRO A 3 -3.65 -14.17 40.63
C PRO A 3 -4.06 -13.42 39.36
N ILE A 4 -3.27 -13.57 38.30
CA ILE A 4 -3.52 -12.95 36.99
C ILE A 4 -4.76 -13.61 36.38
N SER A 5 -5.69 -12.80 35.85
CA SER A 5 -6.90 -13.33 35.25
C SER A 5 -6.59 -14.13 33.96
N LYS A 6 -7.46 -15.07 33.59
CA LYS A 6 -7.29 -15.84 32.33
C LYS A 6 -7.31 -14.92 31.10
N GLU A 7 -8.10 -13.86 31.15
CA GLU A 7 -8.18 -12.85 30.08
C GLU A 7 -6.88 -12.07 29.98
N THR A 8 -6.32 -11.66 31.11
CA THR A 8 -5.02 -10.99 31.19
C THR A 8 -3.90 -11.89 30.65
N ILE A 9 -3.85 -13.18 31.03
CA ILE A 9 -2.83 -14.10 30.47
C ILE A 9 -2.93 -14.22 28.96
N LYS A 10 -4.15 -14.32 28.40
CA LYS A 10 -4.34 -14.38 26.95
C LYS A 10 -3.81 -13.10 26.27
N PHE A 11 -4.13 -11.94 26.84
CA PHE A 11 -3.66 -10.66 26.34
C PHE A 11 -2.13 -10.53 26.43
N LEU A 12 -1.52 -10.93 27.54
CA LEU A 12 -0.06 -10.94 27.70
C LEU A 12 0.64 -11.88 26.72
N LEU A 13 0.03 -13.02 26.36
CA LEU A 13 0.56 -13.91 25.34
C LEU A 13 0.49 -13.29 23.94
N GLU A 14 -0.58 -12.56 23.62
CA GLU A 14 -0.70 -11.81 22.36
C GLU A 14 0.36 -10.70 22.28
N LEU A 15 0.52 -9.90 23.35
CA LEU A 15 1.57 -8.89 23.44
C LEU A 15 2.96 -9.52 23.29
N GLN A 16 3.27 -10.55 24.08
CA GLN A 16 4.57 -11.22 24.02
C GLN A 16 4.87 -11.78 22.62
N GLN A 17 3.85 -12.26 21.90
CA GLN A 17 4.01 -12.78 20.55
C GLN A 17 4.29 -11.68 19.52
N ASN A 18 3.70 -10.50 19.70
CA ASN A 18 3.98 -9.32 18.87
C ASN A 18 5.42 -8.86 19.07
N GLU A 19 5.80 -8.58 20.31
CA GLU A 19 7.13 -8.08 20.72
C GLU A 19 8.29 -8.97 20.19
N ILE A 20 8.17 -10.30 20.38
CA ILE A 20 9.20 -11.23 19.88
C ILE A 20 9.23 -11.29 18.34
N THR A 21 8.12 -10.98 17.69
CA THR A 21 8.02 -10.91 16.22
C THR A 21 8.53 -9.58 15.68
N GLU A 22 8.17 -8.45 16.30
CA GLU A 22 8.69 -7.11 16.00
C GLU A 22 10.20 -7.05 16.17
N TYR A 23 10.76 -7.62 17.25
CA TYR A 23 12.21 -7.81 17.41
C TYR A 23 12.86 -8.40 16.15
N ALA A 24 12.30 -9.50 15.64
CA ALA A 24 12.83 -10.18 14.47
C ALA A 24 12.63 -9.37 13.19
N MET A 25 11.55 -8.59 13.09
CA MET A 25 11.26 -7.71 11.97
C MET A 25 12.23 -6.52 11.94
N TYR A 26 12.40 -5.77 13.04
CA TYR A 26 13.31 -4.64 13.10
C TYR A 26 14.76 -5.05 12.79
N LEU A 27 15.24 -6.17 13.35
CA LEU A 27 16.57 -6.69 13.01
C LEU A 27 16.69 -7.16 11.55
N ASN A 28 15.61 -7.62 10.94
CA ASN A 28 15.62 -7.98 9.52
C ASN A 28 15.70 -6.72 8.65
N LEU A 29 14.85 -5.72 8.94
CA LEU A 29 14.83 -4.44 8.24
C LEU A 29 16.19 -3.74 8.32
N ALA A 30 16.80 -3.68 9.50
CA ALA A 30 18.08 -3.05 9.75
C ALA A 30 19.23 -3.57 8.85
N LYS A 31 19.15 -4.80 8.32
CA LYS A 31 20.17 -5.36 7.43
C LYS A 31 20.21 -4.70 6.06
N PHE A 32 19.11 -4.09 5.63
CA PHE A 32 18.94 -3.54 4.29
C PHE A 32 18.82 -2.01 4.26
N VAL A 33 18.77 -1.38 5.44
CA VAL A 33 18.77 0.08 5.58
C VAL A 33 20.18 0.61 5.30
N LYS A 34 20.26 1.58 4.38
CA LYS A 34 21.54 2.19 3.94
C LYS A 34 22.05 3.27 4.89
N LYS A 35 21.15 4.03 5.51
CA LYS A 35 21.50 5.12 6.44
C LYS A 35 21.85 4.51 7.79
N GLU A 36 23.09 4.71 8.23
CA GLU A 36 23.59 4.06 9.45
C GLU A 36 22.82 4.53 10.70
N ASP A 37 22.39 5.80 10.74
CA ASP A 37 21.56 6.33 11.83
C ASP A 37 20.23 5.57 11.96
N ASP A 38 19.48 5.43 10.86
CA ASP A 38 18.19 4.75 10.84
C ASP A 38 18.35 3.26 11.19
N LYS A 39 19.40 2.63 10.67
CA LYS A 39 19.77 1.25 11.00
C LYS A 39 20.03 1.07 12.49
N GLN A 40 20.75 2.00 13.12
CA GLN A 40 21.05 1.92 14.54
C GLN A 40 19.79 2.11 15.40
N ILE A 41 18.87 3.00 14.98
CA ILE A 41 17.58 3.17 15.65
C ILE A 41 16.78 1.85 15.61
N LEU A 42 16.65 1.21 14.45
CA LEU A 42 15.92 -0.07 14.34
C LEU A 42 16.56 -1.19 15.16
N ILE A 43 17.89 -1.26 15.22
CA ILE A 43 18.59 -2.24 16.07
C ILE A 43 18.33 -1.99 17.55
N ASN A 44 18.28 -0.72 17.97
CA ASN A 44 18.04 -0.36 19.36
C ASN A 44 16.60 -0.69 19.76
N ILE A 45 15.61 -0.27 18.96
CA ILE A 45 14.19 -0.59 19.18
C ILE A 45 14.01 -2.12 19.24
N GLY A 46 14.54 -2.88 18.27
CA GLY A 46 14.44 -4.34 18.33
C GLY A 46 15.04 -4.95 19.62
N LYS A 47 16.11 -4.37 20.19
CA LYS A 47 16.63 -4.86 21.48
C LYS A 47 15.68 -4.54 22.65
N GLU A 48 15.00 -3.39 22.59
CA GLU A 48 13.97 -2.98 23.54
C GLU A 48 12.76 -3.94 23.46
N GLU A 49 12.25 -4.26 22.26
CA GLU A 49 11.21 -5.30 22.01
C GLU A 49 11.57 -6.67 22.62
N LEU A 50 12.84 -7.09 22.45
CA LEU A 50 13.30 -8.35 23.02
C LEU A 50 13.32 -8.30 24.56
N ALA A 51 13.57 -7.13 25.16
CA ALA A 51 13.52 -6.93 26.59
C ALA A 51 12.07 -6.99 27.10
N HIS A 52 11.14 -6.32 26.42
CA HIS A 52 9.71 -6.38 26.70
C HIS A 52 9.17 -7.82 26.62
N ALA A 53 9.48 -8.56 25.54
CA ALA A 53 9.10 -9.96 25.40
C ALA A 53 9.59 -10.85 26.56
N LYS A 54 10.78 -10.56 27.11
CA LYS A 54 11.33 -11.25 28.30
C LYS A 54 10.67 -10.82 29.59
N ILE A 55 10.24 -9.56 29.72
CA ILE A 55 9.44 -9.10 30.86
C ILE A 55 8.11 -9.85 30.86
N LEU A 56 7.43 -9.90 29.71
CA LEU A 56 6.16 -10.60 29.55
C LEU A 56 6.30 -12.12 29.77
N GLU A 57 7.42 -12.73 29.37
CA GLU A 57 7.74 -14.14 29.65
C GLU A 57 7.67 -14.48 31.14
N LYS A 58 8.06 -13.55 32.04
CA LYS A 58 7.99 -13.76 33.50
C LYS A 58 6.56 -13.92 34.00
N TYR A 59 5.60 -13.27 33.33
CA TYR A 59 4.18 -13.31 33.70
C TYR A 59 3.44 -14.45 33.00
N THR A 60 3.77 -14.74 31.73
CA THR A 60 3.13 -15.80 30.95
C THR A 60 3.69 -17.19 31.24
N ASN A 61 4.90 -17.29 31.80
CA ASN A 61 5.68 -18.52 31.95
C ASN A 61 5.83 -19.32 30.65
N LYS A 62 5.77 -18.64 29.48
CA LYS A 62 5.92 -19.27 28.17
C LYS A 62 6.98 -18.55 27.37
N LYS A 63 7.92 -19.32 26.80
CA LYS A 63 8.93 -18.80 25.89
C LYS A 63 8.42 -18.89 24.45
N LEU A 64 7.96 -17.77 23.92
CA LEU A 64 7.49 -17.68 22.52
C LEU A 64 8.66 -17.49 21.54
N LYS A 65 8.41 -17.81 20.27
CA LYS A 65 9.37 -17.63 19.17
C LYS A 65 8.77 -16.68 18.13
N PRO A 66 9.61 -15.96 17.35
CA PRO A 66 9.12 -15.10 16.29
C PRO A 66 8.31 -15.88 15.25
N GLN A 67 7.21 -15.29 14.78
CA GLN A 67 6.41 -15.88 13.70
C GLN A 67 7.12 -15.73 12.35
N LYS A 68 7.90 -16.75 11.97
CA LYS A 68 8.72 -16.73 10.73
C LYS A 68 7.94 -16.34 9.48
N PHE A 69 6.70 -16.78 9.35
CA PHE A 69 5.85 -16.44 8.21
C PHE A 69 5.48 -14.95 8.17
N LYS A 70 5.13 -14.36 9.32
CA LYS A 70 4.85 -12.91 9.44
C LYS A 70 6.11 -12.11 9.11
N VAL A 71 7.27 -12.49 9.66
CA VAL A 71 8.58 -11.87 9.37
C VAL A 71 8.90 -11.93 7.87
N PHE A 72 8.65 -13.06 7.23
CA PHE A 72 8.87 -13.23 5.79
C PHE A 72 7.97 -12.33 4.93
N ILE A 73 6.68 -12.22 5.27
CA ILE A 73 5.77 -11.31 4.57
C ILE A 73 6.24 -9.86 4.69
N TYR A 74 6.60 -9.41 5.90
CA TYR A 74 7.04 -8.03 6.14
C TYR A 74 8.37 -7.75 5.44
N PHE A 75 9.24 -8.75 5.30
CA PHE A 75 10.44 -8.66 4.47
C PHE A 75 10.12 -8.47 2.97
N ILE A 76 9.14 -9.19 2.43
CA ILE A 76 8.70 -8.96 1.04
C ILE A 76 8.12 -7.55 0.89
N LEU A 77 7.29 -7.12 1.84
CA LEU A 77 6.70 -5.78 1.82
C LEU A 77 7.77 -4.69 1.88
N SER A 78 8.85 -4.88 2.64
CA SER A 78 9.91 -3.87 2.75
C SER A 78 10.72 -3.76 1.46
N PHE A 79 10.87 -4.86 0.72
CA PHE A 79 11.50 -4.85 -0.60
C PHE A 79 10.65 -4.14 -1.65
N ILE A 80 9.32 -4.34 -1.64
CA ILE A 80 8.40 -3.75 -2.61
C ILE A 80 8.12 -2.28 -2.31
N PHE A 81 7.67 -2.00 -1.08
CA PHE A 81 7.15 -0.69 -0.68
C PHE A 81 8.18 0.20 0.03
N GLY A 82 9.28 -0.38 0.52
CA GLY A 82 10.27 0.31 1.35
C GLY A 82 10.12 -0.04 2.83
N TYR A 83 11.21 0.11 3.59
CA TYR A 83 11.23 -0.25 5.02
C TYR A 83 10.43 0.73 5.88
N THR A 84 10.35 2.00 5.51
CA THR A 84 9.52 3.02 6.20
C THR A 84 8.03 2.69 6.16
N PHE A 85 7.56 2.17 5.03
CA PHE A 85 6.19 1.69 4.88
C PHE A 85 5.90 0.52 5.83
N VAL A 86 6.84 -0.42 5.94
CA VAL A 86 6.70 -1.59 6.81
C VAL A 86 6.71 -1.20 8.28
N ILE A 87 7.60 -0.29 8.69
CA ILE A 87 7.59 0.31 10.04
C ILE A 87 6.20 0.86 10.32
N LYS A 88 5.66 1.71 9.43
CA LYS A 88 4.33 2.29 9.63
C LYS A 88 3.21 1.25 9.78
N ILE A 89 3.29 0.11 9.08
CA ILE A 89 2.36 -1.02 9.27
C ILE A 89 2.52 -1.64 10.65
N MET A 90 3.75 -1.82 11.13
CA MET A 90 4.05 -2.39 12.44
C MET A 90 3.43 -1.51 13.54
N GLU A 91 3.76 -0.21 13.55
CA GLU A 91 3.22 0.76 14.52
C GLU A 91 1.68 0.84 14.48
N SER A 92 1.08 0.81 13.29
CA SER A 92 -0.38 0.86 13.16
C SER A 92 -1.08 -0.39 13.70
N GLY A 93 -0.34 -1.50 13.83
CA GLY A 93 -0.83 -2.77 14.37
C GLY A 93 -0.71 -2.90 15.89
N GLU A 94 0.09 -2.04 16.52
CA GLU A 94 0.32 -2.03 17.95
C GLU A 94 -0.87 -1.46 18.72
N LYS A 95 -0.99 -1.89 19.98
CA LYS A 95 -2.02 -1.37 20.87
C LYS A 95 -1.46 -0.10 21.50
N SER A 96 -2.24 0.98 21.47
CA SER A 96 -1.86 2.24 22.12
C SER A 96 -1.43 2.00 23.57
N ALA A 97 -0.41 2.73 24.03
CA ALA A 97 0.06 2.74 25.41
C ALA A 97 -1.09 2.83 26.45
N GLU A 98 -2.10 3.68 26.18
CA GLU A 98 -3.29 3.83 27.03
C GLU A 98 -4.15 2.56 27.11
N TYR A 99 -4.33 1.86 25.98
CA TYR A 99 -5.05 0.58 25.94
C TYR A 99 -4.30 -0.51 26.70
N ILE A 100 -2.99 -0.63 26.53
CA ILE A 100 -2.18 -1.60 27.26
C ILE A 100 -2.27 -1.27 28.76
N TYR A 101 -2.01 -0.03 29.15
CA TYR A 101 -2.03 0.41 30.54
C TYR A 101 -3.38 0.14 31.21
N SER A 102 -4.48 0.56 30.58
CA SER A 102 -5.84 0.39 31.13
C SER A 102 -6.28 -1.08 31.28
N LYS A 103 -5.67 -2.01 30.52
CA LYS A 103 -6.04 -3.43 30.56
C LYS A 103 -5.31 -4.24 31.62
N ILE A 104 -4.07 -3.89 31.95
CA ILE A 104 -3.21 -4.78 32.74
C ILE A 104 -2.45 -4.13 33.89
N VAL A 105 -2.54 -2.81 34.10
CA VAL A 105 -1.76 -2.13 35.17
C VAL A 105 -2.02 -2.69 36.58
N ASP A 106 -3.25 -3.10 36.87
CA ASP A 106 -3.63 -3.62 38.20
C ASP A 106 -3.02 -5.00 38.50
N GLU A 107 -2.63 -5.75 37.46
CA GLU A 107 -2.11 -7.11 37.55
C GLU A 107 -0.62 -7.22 37.17
N VAL A 108 -0.11 -6.28 36.37
CA VAL A 108 1.25 -6.27 35.81
C VAL A 108 1.90 -4.89 36.05
N PRO A 109 2.68 -4.73 37.12
CA PRO A 109 3.34 -3.46 37.45
C PRO A 109 4.26 -2.95 36.34
N ASP A 110 4.92 -3.85 35.62
CA ASP A 110 5.85 -3.51 34.53
C ASP A 110 5.14 -2.97 33.28
N ALA A 111 3.81 -3.10 33.19
CA ALA A 111 3.04 -2.64 32.03
C ALA A 111 3.12 -1.11 31.83
N LYS A 112 3.32 -0.35 32.92
CA LYS A 112 3.52 1.10 32.84
C LYS A 112 4.83 1.45 32.13
N THR A 113 5.88 0.69 32.38
CA THR A 113 7.19 0.90 31.80
C THR A 113 7.15 0.56 30.32
N ILE A 114 6.62 -0.62 29.96
CA ILE A 114 6.46 -1.03 28.56
C ILE A 114 5.65 0.03 27.80
N ALA A 115 4.48 0.42 28.30
CA ALA A 115 3.64 1.41 27.64
C ALA A 115 4.33 2.79 27.43
N PHE A 116 5.25 3.18 28.33
CA PHE A 116 6.04 4.40 28.16
C PHE A 116 7.16 4.21 27.14
N GLU A 117 7.82 3.05 27.14
CA GLU A 117 8.87 2.71 26.17
C GLU A 117 8.30 2.62 24.74
N GLU A 118 7.12 2.03 24.54
CA GLU A 118 6.39 2.01 23.25
C GLU A 118 6.13 3.43 22.70
N TYR A 119 5.72 4.36 23.57
CA TYR A 119 5.52 5.75 23.16
C TYR A 119 6.83 6.41 22.70
N GLU A 120 7.95 6.09 23.34
CA GLU A 120 9.27 6.58 22.92
C GLU A 120 9.73 5.92 21.60
N HIS A 121 9.35 4.67 21.33
CA HIS A 121 9.62 4.00 20.05
C HIS A 121 8.95 4.73 18.89
N GLU A 122 7.64 5.01 19.01
CA GLU A 122 6.88 5.73 17.99
C GLU A 122 7.56 7.07 17.66
N ASN A 123 7.97 7.83 18.70
CA ASN A 123 8.66 9.11 18.54
C ASN A 123 10.02 8.98 17.82
N LYS A 124 10.81 7.94 18.16
CA LYS A 124 12.09 7.66 17.47
C LYS A 124 11.84 7.34 15.99
N LEU A 125 10.78 6.60 15.68
CA LEU A 125 10.46 6.15 14.32
C LEU A 125 9.94 7.26 13.42
N ILE A 126 9.31 8.31 13.94
CA ILE A 126 8.91 9.51 13.17
C ILE A 126 10.11 10.07 12.39
N SER A 127 11.30 10.07 12.97
CA SER A 127 12.52 10.58 12.33
C SER A 127 13.00 9.76 11.11
N ILE A 128 12.59 8.49 11.03
CA ILE A 128 12.93 7.56 9.94
C ILE A 128 11.90 7.65 8.81
N LEU A 129 10.65 8.03 9.11
CA LEU A 129 9.55 8.08 8.15
C LEU A 129 9.66 9.22 7.12
N ASP A 130 10.68 10.08 7.18
CA ASP A 130 10.91 11.18 6.22
C ASP A 130 11.54 10.71 4.89
N GLU A 131 10.97 9.67 4.27
CA GLU A 131 11.47 9.15 2.98
C GLU A 131 10.93 9.94 1.78
N ASP A 132 11.79 10.12 0.76
CA ASP A 132 11.43 10.77 -0.51
C ASP A 132 10.18 10.16 -1.15
N ARG A 133 9.96 8.83 -1.09
CA ARG A 133 8.78 8.16 -1.65
C ARG A 133 7.47 8.57 -0.98
N LEU A 134 7.47 8.73 0.34
CA LEU A 134 6.30 9.17 1.12
C LEU A 134 5.87 10.60 0.71
N LYS A 135 6.84 11.45 0.33
CA LYS A 135 6.59 12.82 -0.16
C LYS A 135 5.86 12.85 -1.51
N TYR A 136 6.13 11.89 -2.40
CA TYR A 136 5.51 11.84 -3.74
C TYR A 136 4.32 10.88 -3.85
N VAL A 137 3.78 10.40 -2.72
CA VAL A 137 2.55 9.57 -2.72
C VAL A 137 1.41 10.29 -3.44
N GLY A 138 1.29 11.61 -3.30
CA GLY A 138 0.31 12.40 -4.04
C GLY A 138 0.42 12.24 -5.56
N SER A 139 1.61 12.49 -6.12
CA SER A 139 1.88 12.36 -7.56
C SER A 139 1.68 10.92 -8.07
N MET A 140 2.09 9.92 -7.28
CA MET A 140 1.82 8.50 -7.62
C MET A 140 0.32 8.20 -7.67
N VAL A 141 -0.45 8.71 -6.70
CA VAL A 141 -1.90 8.51 -6.63
C VAL A 141 -2.60 9.13 -7.80
N LEU A 142 -2.19 10.35 -8.16
CA LEU A 142 -2.73 11.07 -9.28
C LEU A 142 -2.56 10.24 -10.57
N GLY A 143 -1.31 9.86 -10.90
CA GLY A 143 -1.00 9.11 -12.12
C GLY A 143 -1.71 7.77 -12.23
N LEU A 144 -1.80 7.03 -11.12
CA LEU A 144 -2.46 5.72 -11.12
C LEU A 144 -3.98 5.84 -11.21
N SER A 145 -4.60 6.76 -10.46
CA SER A 145 -6.07 6.89 -10.42
C SER A 145 -6.62 7.35 -11.77
N ASP A 146 -5.93 8.28 -12.42
CA ASP A 146 -6.30 8.79 -13.74
C ASP A 146 -6.17 7.70 -14.81
N ALA A 147 -5.03 7.02 -14.88
CA ALA A 147 -4.80 5.90 -15.79
C ALA A 147 -5.86 4.81 -15.63
N LEU A 148 -6.20 4.44 -14.38
CA LEU A 148 -7.21 3.43 -14.13
C LEU A 148 -8.56 3.83 -14.68
N VAL A 149 -9.00 5.07 -14.47
CA VAL A 149 -10.31 5.52 -14.94
C VAL A 149 -10.33 5.70 -16.46
N GLU A 150 -9.36 6.42 -17.02
CA GLU A 150 -9.30 6.77 -18.45
C GLU A 150 -9.07 5.54 -19.33
N ILE A 151 -8.06 4.73 -19.01
CA ILE A 151 -7.66 3.61 -19.86
C ILE A 151 -8.61 2.44 -19.71
N SER A 152 -9.13 2.14 -18.51
CA SER A 152 -10.15 1.09 -18.38
C SER A 152 -11.42 1.47 -19.12
N GLY A 153 -11.85 2.74 -19.04
CA GLY A 153 -12.96 3.29 -19.81
C GLY A 153 -12.76 3.11 -21.32
N THR A 154 -11.62 3.59 -21.81
CA THR A 154 -11.26 3.53 -23.22
C THR A 154 -11.19 2.08 -23.73
N LEU A 155 -10.47 1.20 -23.03
CA LEU A 155 -10.33 -0.20 -23.43
C LEU A 155 -11.67 -0.94 -23.36
N ALA A 156 -12.52 -0.68 -22.37
CA ALA A 156 -13.85 -1.29 -22.28
C ALA A 156 -14.74 -0.89 -23.48
N GLY A 157 -14.77 0.40 -23.82
CA GLY A 157 -15.49 0.91 -24.99
C GLY A 157 -14.99 0.32 -26.31
N LEU A 158 -13.66 0.34 -26.50
CA LEU A 158 -13.02 -0.19 -27.71
C LEU A 158 -13.20 -1.70 -27.84
N THR A 159 -13.19 -2.44 -26.73
CA THR A 159 -13.38 -3.90 -26.75
C THR A 159 -14.71 -4.28 -27.39
N PHE A 160 -15.76 -3.52 -27.08
CA PHE A 160 -17.06 -3.74 -27.70
C PHE A 160 -17.10 -3.22 -29.13
N ALA A 161 -16.58 -2.02 -29.37
CA ALA A 161 -16.64 -1.39 -30.67
C ALA A 161 -15.90 -2.21 -31.75
N LEU A 162 -14.70 -2.69 -31.42
CA LEU A 162 -13.79 -3.30 -32.37
C LEU A 162 -13.85 -4.83 -32.37
N GLN A 163 -14.18 -5.46 -31.23
CA GLN A 163 -14.21 -6.92 -31.05
C GLN A 163 -12.93 -7.67 -31.50
N ASP A 164 -11.82 -6.94 -31.65
CA ASP A 164 -10.51 -7.45 -32.03
C ASP A 164 -9.47 -6.98 -31.00
N ASN A 165 -8.83 -7.95 -30.34
CA ASN A 165 -7.87 -7.67 -29.29
C ASN A 165 -6.61 -6.93 -29.76
N ARG A 166 -6.18 -7.14 -31.00
CA ARG A 166 -4.99 -6.46 -31.55
C ARG A 166 -5.29 -5.00 -31.82
N LEU A 167 -6.47 -4.70 -32.36
CA LEU A 167 -6.90 -3.31 -32.56
C LEU A 167 -7.10 -2.59 -31.23
N VAL A 168 -7.73 -3.25 -30.25
CA VAL A 168 -7.90 -2.70 -28.89
C VAL A 168 -6.54 -2.44 -28.23
N ALA A 169 -5.60 -3.38 -28.31
CA ALA A 169 -4.27 -3.21 -27.76
C ALA A 169 -3.49 -2.10 -28.47
N LEU A 170 -3.56 -2.03 -29.81
CA LEU A 170 -2.92 -0.97 -30.60
C LEU A 170 -3.43 0.41 -30.17
N SER A 171 -4.75 0.60 -30.13
CA SER A 171 -5.37 1.84 -29.67
C SER A 171 -5.00 2.15 -28.21
N GLY A 172 -5.04 1.15 -27.34
CA GLY A 172 -4.64 1.27 -25.94
C GLY A 172 -3.21 1.73 -25.75
N ILE A 173 -2.25 1.19 -26.51
CA ILE A 173 -0.84 1.55 -26.43
C ILE A 173 -0.65 3.01 -26.87
N ILE A 174 -1.24 3.40 -28.01
CA ILE A 174 -1.12 4.77 -28.54
C ILE A 174 -1.72 5.77 -27.57
N THR A 175 -2.97 5.54 -27.14
CA THR A 175 -3.67 6.41 -26.19
C THR A 175 -2.94 6.45 -24.84
N GLY A 176 -2.53 5.30 -24.31
CA GLY A 176 -1.86 5.19 -23.02
C GLY A 176 -0.51 5.89 -22.96
N ILE A 177 0.32 5.80 -24.01
CA ILE A 177 1.60 6.53 -24.09
C ILE A 177 1.35 8.04 -24.19
N SER A 178 0.40 8.45 -25.05
CA SER A 178 0.05 9.86 -25.21
C SER A 178 -0.45 10.47 -23.90
N ALA A 179 -1.37 9.77 -23.21
CA ALA A 179 -1.92 10.19 -21.93
C ALA A 179 -0.85 10.23 -20.84
N THR A 180 0.03 9.23 -20.78
CA THR A 180 1.19 9.22 -19.85
C THR A 180 2.04 10.48 -20.00
N LEU A 181 2.42 10.83 -21.24
CA LEU A 181 3.26 12.00 -21.52
C LEU A 181 2.52 13.31 -21.18
N SER A 182 1.23 13.39 -21.51
CA SER A 182 0.37 14.53 -21.19
C SER A 182 0.27 14.74 -19.68
N MET A 183 0.02 13.66 -18.93
CA MET A 183 -0.16 13.72 -17.49
C MET A 183 1.15 14.02 -16.75
N ALA A 184 2.27 13.41 -17.16
CA ALA A 184 3.57 13.74 -16.62
C ALA A 184 3.92 15.21 -16.87
N SER A 185 3.65 15.72 -18.08
CA SER A 185 3.89 17.12 -18.42
C SER A 185 2.99 18.07 -17.61
N SER A 186 1.73 17.71 -17.40
CA SER A 186 0.78 18.47 -16.58
C SER A 186 1.22 18.54 -15.11
N GLU A 187 1.66 17.42 -14.53
CA GLU A 187 2.21 17.39 -13.16
C GLU A 187 3.49 18.23 -13.05
N TYR A 188 4.39 18.15 -14.05
CA TYR A 188 5.61 18.97 -14.06
C TYR A 188 5.28 20.47 -14.03
N LEU A 189 4.33 20.89 -14.89
CA LEU A 189 3.91 22.28 -14.97
C LEU A 189 3.22 22.75 -13.68
N SER A 190 2.33 21.92 -13.11
CA SER A 190 1.65 22.24 -11.84
C SER A 190 2.64 22.38 -10.69
N ALA A 191 3.52 21.37 -10.51
CA ALA A 191 4.51 21.39 -9.45
C ALA A 191 5.49 22.57 -9.60
N LYS A 192 5.85 22.95 -10.83
CA LYS A 192 6.69 24.13 -11.09
C LYS A 192 5.97 25.44 -10.79
N ALA A 193 4.68 25.54 -11.12
CA ALA A 193 3.84 26.70 -10.82
C ALA A 193 3.66 26.89 -9.30
N GLU A 194 3.57 25.79 -8.55
CA GLU A 194 3.50 25.76 -7.08
C GLU A 194 4.86 26.00 -6.39
N GLY A 195 5.94 26.23 -7.15
CA GLY A 195 7.26 26.51 -6.61
C GLY A 195 7.97 25.28 -6.02
N SER A 196 7.53 24.07 -6.35
CA SER A 196 8.19 22.83 -5.90
C SER A 196 9.60 22.73 -6.49
N LYS A 197 10.61 22.64 -5.62
CA LYS A 197 12.01 22.43 -6.03
C LYS A 197 12.24 21.12 -6.77
N ASN A 198 11.32 20.16 -6.64
CA ASN A 198 11.44 18.80 -7.17
C ASN A 198 10.37 18.45 -8.21
N ALA A 199 9.90 19.42 -9.00
CA ALA A 199 8.88 19.19 -10.03
C ALA A 199 9.19 18.01 -10.98
N PHE A 200 10.47 17.81 -11.32
CA PHE A 200 10.89 16.67 -12.15
C PHE A 200 10.70 15.30 -11.46
N LYS A 201 10.91 15.23 -10.14
CA LYS A 201 10.64 13.99 -9.39
C LYS A 201 9.15 13.71 -9.38
N SER A 202 8.30 14.71 -9.09
CA SER A 202 6.84 14.57 -9.10
C SER A 202 6.33 14.04 -10.44
N CYS A 203 6.71 14.67 -11.56
CA CYS A 203 6.26 14.21 -12.88
C CYS A 203 6.77 12.82 -13.25
N SER A 204 7.98 12.46 -12.82
CA SER A 204 8.54 11.12 -13.05
C SER A 204 7.72 10.06 -12.31
N TYR A 205 7.37 10.30 -11.04
CA TYR A 205 6.52 9.38 -10.29
C TYR A 205 5.13 9.22 -10.93
N THR A 206 4.50 10.33 -11.33
CA THR A 206 3.21 10.30 -12.04
C THR A 206 3.30 9.50 -13.33
N GLY A 207 4.27 9.82 -14.20
CA GLY A 207 4.42 9.17 -15.51
C GLY A 207 4.77 7.68 -15.39
N ILE A 208 5.64 7.28 -14.47
CA ILE A 208 6.00 5.87 -14.27
C ILE A 208 4.78 5.08 -13.76
N MET A 209 4.01 5.62 -12.80
CA MET A 209 2.80 4.95 -12.30
C MET A 209 1.72 4.83 -13.37
N TYR A 210 1.55 5.85 -14.19
CA TYR A 210 0.63 5.81 -15.32
C TYR A 210 1.06 4.73 -16.32
N LEU A 211 2.32 4.72 -16.73
CA LEU A 211 2.83 3.77 -17.73
C LEU A 211 2.74 2.31 -17.27
N ILE A 212 3.06 2.05 -15.99
CA ILE A 212 2.92 0.72 -15.40
C ILE A 212 1.45 0.29 -15.43
N THR A 213 0.53 1.19 -15.04
CA THR A 213 -0.91 0.92 -15.05
C THR A 213 -1.39 0.60 -16.47
N VAL A 214 -1.08 1.46 -17.44
CA VAL A 214 -1.36 1.25 -18.88
C VAL A 214 -0.88 -0.13 -19.34
N SER A 215 0.37 -0.46 -19.04
CA SER A 215 0.99 -1.73 -19.45
C SER A 215 0.24 -2.93 -18.88
N LEU A 216 -0.13 -2.87 -17.59
CA LEU A 216 -0.89 -3.94 -16.92
C LEU A 216 -2.31 -4.08 -17.48
N LEU A 217 -2.98 -2.97 -17.83
CA LEU A 217 -4.34 -3.00 -18.39
C LEU A 217 -4.40 -3.50 -19.84
N ILE A 218 -3.35 -3.25 -20.63
CA ILE A 218 -3.26 -3.71 -22.02
C ILE A 218 -2.84 -5.18 -22.10
N MET A 219 -2.02 -5.66 -21.16
CA MET A 219 -1.48 -7.02 -21.17
C MET A 219 -2.53 -8.12 -21.45
N PRO A 220 -3.74 -8.14 -20.85
CA PRO A 220 -4.77 -9.13 -21.17
C PRO A 220 -5.13 -9.21 -22.65
N TYR A 221 -5.19 -8.08 -23.36
CA TYR A 221 -5.52 -8.04 -24.78
C TYR A 221 -4.39 -8.59 -25.66
N LEU A 222 -3.15 -8.66 -25.15
CA LEU A 222 -2.04 -9.30 -25.85
C LEU A 222 -1.99 -10.81 -25.61
N VAL A 223 -2.56 -11.29 -24.51
CA VAL A 223 -2.47 -12.69 -24.07
C VAL A 223 -3.69 -13.51 -24.49
N PHE A 224 -4.90 -12.97 -24.30
CA PHE A 224 -6.13 -13.71 -24.60
C PHE A 224 -6.52 -13.61 -26.07
N SER A 225 -7.02 -14.71 -26.64
CA SER A 225 -7.52 -14.72 -28.02
C SER A 225 -8.95 -14.20 -28.15
N VAL A 226 -9.73 -14.23 -27.07
CA VAL A 226 -11.14 -13.81 -27.07
C VAL A 226 -11.30 -12.52 -26.28
N SER A 227 -11.95 -11.52 -26.88
CA SER A 227 -12.04 -10.17 -26.33
C SER A 227 -12.79 -10.07 -25.01
N ILE A 228 -13.84 -10.89 -24.81
CA ILE A 228 -14.55 -10.90 -23.54
C ILE A 228 -13.67 -11.40 -22.38
N TYR A 229 -12.80 -12.39 -22.61
CA TYR A 229 -11.87 -12.86 -21.59
C TYR A 229 -10.77 -11.83 -21.28
N ALA A 230 -10.29 -11.12 -22.31
CA ALA A 230 -9.36 -10.01 -22.12
C ALA A 230 -9.98 -8.88 -21.28
N LEU A 231 -11.25 -8.52 -21.55
CA LEU A 231 -11.99 -7.53 -20.79
C LEU A 231 -12.18 -7.93 -19.32
N ILE A 232 -12.64 -9.16 -19.06
CA ILE A 232 -12.82 -9.66 -17.69
C ILE A 232 -11.49 -9.64 -16.93
N ALA A 233 -10.42 -10.13 -17.57
CA ALA A 233 -9.08 -10.12 -16.96
C ALA A 233 -8.58 -8.70 -16.69
N MET A 234 -8.79 -7.76 -17.61
CA MET A 234 -8.46 -6.34 -17.41
C MET A 234 -9.23 -5.74 -16.23
N LEU A 235 -10.54 -6.01 -16.09
CA LEU A 235 -11.33 -5.53 -14.95
C LEU A 235 -10.85 -6.13 -13.61
N ILE A 236 -10.45 -7.40 -13.58
CA ILE A 236 -9.83 -8.02 -12.39
C ILE A 236 -8.52 -7.30 -12.04
N ILE A 237 -7.69 -6.97 -13.04
CA ILE A 237 -6.46 -6.20 -12.85
C ILE A 237 -6.79 -4.80 -12.30
N VAL A 238 -7.78 -4.09 -12.85
CA VAL A 238 -8.23 -2.79 -12.33
C VAL A 238 -8.56 -2.89 -10.83
N ILE A 239 -9.42 -3.84 -10.43
CA ILE A 239 -9.80 -4.00 -9.03
C ILE A 239 -8.60 -4.38 -8.14
N THR A 240 -7.69 -5.20 -8.66
CA THR A 240 -6.47 -5.59 -7.94
C THR A 240 -5.55 -4.40 -7.73
N ILE A 241 -5.33 -3.57 -8.75
CA ILE A 241 -4.52 -2.36 -8.65
C ILE A 241 -5.17 -1.39 -7.65
N ILE A 242 -6.48 -1.16 -7.74
CA ILE A 242 -7.21 -0.31 -6.80
C ILE A 242 -7.06 -0.84 -5.38
N PHE A 243 -7.21 -2.14 -5.15
CA PHE A 243 -7.04 -2.76 -3.83
C PHE A 243 -5.64 -2.52 -3.27
N CYS A 244 -4.60 -2.92 -4.01
CA CYS A 244 -3.21 -2.80 -3.57
C CYS A 244 -2.82 -1.36 -3.30
N PHE A 245 -3.23 -0.45 -4.18
CA PHE A 245 -2.86 0.95 -4.07
C PHE A 245 -3.66 1.68 -3.00
N THR A 246 -4.95 1.39 -2.85
CA THR A 246 -5.74 1.92 -1.73
C THR A 246 -5.16 1.46 -0.40
N PHE A 247 -4.75 0.20 -0.31
CA PHE A 247 -4.07 -0.32 0.89
C PHE A 247 -2.79 0.46 1.17
N TYR A 248 -1.96 0.69 0.14
CA TYR A 248 -0.75 1.50 0.27
C TYR A 248 -1.04 2.91 0.80
N ILE A 249 -2.03 3.63 0.22
CA ILE A 249 -2.38 4.98 0.70
C ILE A 249 -2.95 4.92 2.12
N ALA A 250 -3.83 3.97 2.41
CA ALA A 250 -4.47 3.83 3.72
C ALA A 250 -3.42 3.71 4.83
N VAL A 251 -2.39 2.90 4.60
CA VAL A 251 -1.24 2.79 5.50
C VAL A 251 -0.39 4.06 5.48
N ALA A 252 0.00 4.56 4.30
CA ALA A 252 0.94 5.68 4.19
C ALA A 252 0.38 6.98 4.77
N LYS A 253 -0.92 7.23 4.60
CA LYS A 253 -1.61 8.47 5.03
C LYS A 253 -2.54 8.27 6.24
N SER A 254 -2.61 7.08 6.82
CA SER A 254 -3.49 6.76 7.95
C SER A 254 -4.96 7.10 7.66
N ILE A 255 -5.43 6.82 6.44
CA ILE A 255 -6.81 7.07 5.99
C ILE A 255 -7.63 5.78 5.92
N SER A 256 -8.95 5.91 5.87
CA SER A 256 -9.90 4.78 5.77
C SER A 256 -9.75 4.01 4.45
N PHE A 257 -9.22 2.78 4.52
CA PHE A 257 -9.12 1.89 3.36
C PHE A 257 -10.47 1.65 2.69
N ARG A 258 -11.50 1.32 3.49
CA ARG A 258 -12.80 0.87 2.98
C ARG A 258 -13.48 1.95 2.14
N GLU A 259 -13.56 3.17 2.67
CA GLU A 259 -14.22 4.29 1.99
C GLU A 259 -13.52 4.60 0.67
N ARG A 260 -12.18 4.71 0.72
CA ARG A 260 -11.40 5.05 -0.46
C ARG A 260 -11.41 3.96 -1.53
N PHE A 261 -11.44 2.69 -1.12
CA PHE A 261 -11.49 1.56 -2.04
C PHE A 261 -12.81 1.56 -2.81
N PHE A 262 -13.94 1.69 -2.12
CA PHE A 262 -15.25 1.70 -2.75
C PHE A 262 -15.49 2.94 -3.60
N GLU A 263 -14.95 4.11 -3.20
CA GLU A 263 -14.97 5.32 -4.00
C GLU A 263 -14.24 5.11 -5.34
N MET A 264 -12.97 4.69 -5.31
CA MET A 264 -12.18 4.50 -6.53
C MET A 264 -12.71 3.36 -7.39
N ALA A 265 -13.04 2.21 -6.79
CA ALA A 265 -13.62 1.09 -7.54
C ALA A 265 -14.97 1.47 -8.16
N GLY A 266 -15.82 2.20 -7.43
CA GLY A 266 -17.09 2.69 -7.94
C GLY A 266 -16.92 3.62 -9.14
N VAL A 267 -16.03 4.61 -9.04
CA VAL A 267 -15.75 5.54 -10.15
C VAL A 267 -15.19 4.81 -11.37
N SER A 268 -14.15 4.00 -11.21
CA SER A 268 -13.51 3.30 -12.33
C SER A 268 -14.46 2.31 -13.02
N LEU A 269 -15.22 1.51 -12.26
CA LEU A 269 -16.19 0.57 -12.84
C LEU A 269 -17.36 1.28 -13.53
N THR A 270 -17.83 2.39 -12.96
CA THR A 270 -18.92 3.19 -13.55
C THR A 270 -18.47 3.81 -14.87
N VAL A 271 -17.28 4.41 -14.92
CA VAL A 271 -16.72 4.96 -16.15
C VAL A 271 -16.49 3.87 -17.18
N ALA A 272 -15.97 2.70 -16.78
CA ALA A 272 -15.83 1.55 -17.68
C ALA A 272 -17.18 1.10 -18.27
N ALA A 273 -18.22 0.99 -17.45
CA ALA A 273 -19.56 0.61 -17.89
C ALA A 273 -20.17 1.66 -18.84
N ILE A 274 -20.10 2.95 -18.50
CA ILE A 274 -20.60 4.03 -19.35
C ILE A 274 -19.85 4.04 -20.68
N SER A 275 -18.53 3.97 -20.66
CA SER A 275 -17.70 3.96 -21.88
C SER A 275 -17.96 2.74 -22.76
N PHE A 276 -18.27 1.58 -22.16
CA PHE A 276 -18.74 0.41 -22.89
C PHE A 276 -20.03 0.70 -23.66
N PHE A 277 -21.05 1.29 -23.01
CA PHE A 277 -22.30 1.66 -23.66
C PHE A 277 -22.12 2.74 -24.73
N VAL A 278 -21.26 3.73 -24.48
CA VAL A 278 -20.91 4.77 -25.46
C VAL A 278 -20.25 4.12 -26.69
N GLY A 279 -19.30 3.20 -26.48
CA GLY A 279 -18.67 2.46 -27.57
C GLY A 279 -19.67 1.70 -28.44
N MET A 280 -20.68 1.08 -27.81
CA MET A 280 -21.78 0.42 -28.52
C MET A 280 -22.61 1.39 -29.37
N LEU A 281 -23.02 2.52 -28.79
CA LEU A 281 -23.81 3.52 -29.50
C LEU A 281 -23.03 4.12 -30.67
N VAL A 282 -21.77 4.48 -30.45
CA VAL A 282 -20.92 5.08 -31.49
C VAL A 282 -20.69 4.11 -32.65
N LYS A 283 -20.46 2.82 -32.38
CA LYS A 283 -20.37 1.79 -33.42
C LYS A 283 -21.63 1.76 -34.30
N GLN A 284 -22.81 1.74 -33.65
CA GLN A 284 -24.09 1.71 -34.34
C GLN A 284 -24.35 2.98 -35.16
N PHE A 285 -24.05 4.16 -34.61
CA PHE A 285 -24.26 5.44 -35.30
C PHE A 285 -23.32 5.65 -36.48
N LEU A 286 -22.06 5.22 -36.37
CA LEU A 286 -21.06 5.38 -37.43
C LEU A 286 -21.13 4.29 -38.50
N GLY A 287 -21.95 3.25 -38.31
CA GLY A 287 -22.07 2.14 -39.26
C GLY A 287 -20.78 1.35 -39.44
N ILE A 288 -19.97 1.24 -38.38
CA ILE A 288 -18.68 0.53 -38.42
C ILE A 288 -18.96 -0.97 -38.23
N ASP A 289 -18.99 -1.71 -39.34
CA ASP A 289 -18.92 -3.17 -39.35
C ASP A 289 -17.46 -3.58 -39.54
N ILE A 290 -16.80 -3.89 -38.41
CA ILE A 290 -15.49 -4.56 -38.35
C ILE A 290 -15.74 -5.97 -37.85
#